data_AF-A0A015MLQ5-F1
#
_entry.id   AF-A0A015MLQ5-F1
#
_cell.length_a   1.000
_cell.length_b   1.000
_cell.length_c   1.000
_cell.angle_alpha   90.00
_cell.angle_beta   90.00
_cell.angle_gamma   90.00
#
_symmetry.space_group_name_H-M   'P 1'
#
loop_
_entity.id
_entity.type
_entity.pdbx_description
1 polymer ?
#
loop_
_entity_poly.entity_id
_entity_poly.type
_entity_poly.pdbx_seq_one_letter_code
_entity_poly.pdbx_strand_id
1 'polypeptide(L)'
;MEVKLSSPDYKDMDPERAAEDFRARISHYKEAYETITESDYTYIKLVNVGSQVVINMIQGYLQSRIVYYLMNLHILPRSIFFSRHGESIFNLMGKIGGDSDLSPRGRKYANALPKLIHEHLGDQPLTVWTSTMKRTIQTAEQLPYPKLQWKALDELDAGVCDGMTYEEIEEKYPEDYANRDDDKFNYRYRGGESYRDVVLRLEPVIMELERQQNILIIGHQAILRCIYAYFHNNPHDELPYIKIPLHTIIKLTPKAYGCAEIKYKVDIDAVDTHRPKPQPKSAKQVVNGRSSIASSNPLTNVAS
;
A
#
# COMPACT_ATOMS: atom_id res chain seq x y z
N MET A 1 7.22 25.75 10.11
CA MET A 1 7.91 25.65 11.42
C MET A 1 7.55 24.36 12.16
N GLU A 2 6.33 23.86 12.02
CA GLU A 2 5.77 22.67 12.69
C GLU A 2 6.67 21.42 12.73
N VAL A 3 7.31 21.07 11.60
CA VAL A 3 8.18 19.90 11.48
C VAL A 3 9.55 20.08 12.18
N LYS A 4 10.03 21.32 12.30
CA LYS A 4 11.37 21.61 12.86
C LYS A 4 11.34 21.82 14.36
N LEU A 5 10.23 22.30 14.91
CA LEU A 5 9.99 22.34 16.35
C LEU A 5 9.80 20.95 16.96
N SER A 6 9.41 19.96 16.15
CA SER A 6 9.36 18.53 16.53
C SER A 6 10.65 17.77 16.18
N SER A 7 11.71 18.47 15.73
CA SER A 7 13.01 17.86 15.40
C SER A 7 13.73 17.37 16.65
N PRO A 8 14.49 16.27 16.59
CA PRO A 8 15.39 15.85 17.67
C PRO A 8 16.34 16.96 18.15
N ASP A 9 16.72 17.89 17.27
CA ASP A 9 17.59 19.03 17.56
C ASP A 9 17.07 19.94 18.69
N TYR A 10 15.75 19.98 18.91
CA TYR A 10 15.10 20.88 19.88
C TYR A 10 14.31 20.13 20.95
N LYS A 11 14.52 18.81 21.11
CA LYS A 11 13.71 17.94 21.97
C LYS A 11 13.56 18.43 23.42
N ASP A 12 14.60 19.04 23.97
CA ASP A 12 14.65 19.52 25.36
C ASP A 12 14.67 21.06 25.46
N MET A 13 14.30 21.74 24.37
CA MET A 13 14.28 23.20 24.30
C MET A 13 12.84 23.73 24.36
N ASP A 14 12.68 24.89 25.00
CA ASP A 14 11.42 25.62 24.96
C ASP A 14 11.01 25.95 23.50
N PRO A 15 9.74 25.77 23.10
CA PRO A 15 9.29 25.97 21.72
C PRO A 15 9.52 27.38 21.17
N GLU A 16 9.40 28.43 21.99
CA GLU A 16 9.62 29.80 21.54
C GLU A 16 11.11 30.03 21.27
N ARG A 17 11.96 29.58 22.20
CA ARG A 17 13.43 29.64 22.03
C ARG A 17 13.91 28.81 20.83
N ALA A 18 13.34 27.63 20.61
CA ALA A 18 13.63 26.80 19.44
C ALA A 18 13.23 27.50 18.13
N ALA A 19 12.11 28.22 18.11
CA ALA A 19 11.70 28.99 16.94
C ALA A 19 12.65 30.17 16.67
N GLU A 20 13.13 30.85 17.71
CA GLU A 20 14.12 31.92 17.60
C GLU A 20 15.46 31.42 17.06
N ASP A 21 16.02 30.36 17.67
CA ASP A 21 17.26 29.74 17.22
C ASP A 21 17.16 29.27 15.76
N PHE A 22 16.05 28.62 15.40
CA PHE A 22 15.82 28.17 14.03
C PHE A 22 15.73 29.34 13.03
N ARG A 23 15.12 30.47 13.41
CA ARG A 23 15.10 31.69 12.55
C ARG A 23 16.50 32.27 12.41
N ALA A 24 17.29 32.32 13.49
CA ALA A 24 18.67 32.78 13.44
C ALA A 24 19.51 31.90 12.49
N ARG A 25 19.34 30.57 12.57
CA ARG A 25 19.98 29.61 11.66
C ARG A 25 19.59 29.84 10.20
N ILE A 26 18.30 30.10 9.90
CA ILE A 26 17.87 30.47 8.54
C ILE A 26 18.56 31.75 8.08
N SER A 27 18.61 32.79 8.93
CA SER A 27 19.28 34.05 8.59
C SER A 27 20.77 33.83 8.28
N HIS A 28 21.46 33.01 9.05
CA HIS A 28 22.85 32.65 8.79
C HIS A 28 23.04 32.01 7.41
N TYR A 29 22.21 31.03 7.03
CA TYR A 29 22.32 30.43 5.68
C TYR A 29 22.00 31.41 4.55
N LYS A 30 21.14 32.42 4.78
CA LYS A 30 20.82 33.43 3.76
C LYS A 30 22.02 34.30 3.38
N GLU A 31 22.98 34.48 4.28
CA GLU A 31 24.18 35.31 4.03
C GLU A 31 25.07 34.74 2.92
N ALA A 32 25.06 33.42 2.73
CA ALA A 32 25.89 32.72 1.76
C ALA A 32 25.11 31.90 0.73
N TYR A 33 23.76 31.93 0.76
CA TYR A 33 22.95 31.12 -0.14
C TYR A 33 22.94 31.69 -1.56
N GLU A 34 23.52 30.93 -2.48
CA GLU A 34 23.42 31.17 -3.92
C GLU A 34 22.45 30.14 -4.53
N THR A 35 21.42 30.62 -5.22
CA THR A 35 20.48 29.73 -5.91
C THR A 35 21.07 29.21 -7.22
N ILE A 36 20.68 28.00 -7.62
CA ILE A 36 20.99 27.45 -8.94
C ILE A 36 20.55 28.40 -10.07
N THR A 37 21.45 28.64 -11.03
CA THR A 37 21.24 29.48 -12.24
C THR A 37 21.87 28.89 -13.51
N GLU A 38 22.70 27.87 -13.36
CA GLU A 38 23.48 27.18 -14.38
C GLU A 38 22.56 26.55 -15.43
N SER A 39 22.67 26.98 -16.67
CA SER A 39 21.80 26.52 -17.76
C SER A 39 22.17 25.14 -18.30
N ASP A 40 23.36 24.64 -17.98
CA ASP A 40 23.88 23.34 -18.38
C ASP A 40 23.57 22.21 -17.38
N TYR A 41 22.97 22.52 -16.22
CA TYR A 41 22.65 21.53 -15.18
C TYR A 41 21.21 21.01 -15.26
N THR A 42 21.01 19.72 -14.99
CA THR A 42 19.68 19.14 -14.86
C THR A 42 19.09 19.42 -13.48
N TYR A 43 18.01 20.21 -13.41
CA TYR A 43 17.33 20.48 -12.13
C TYR A 43 15.85 20.83 -12.28
N ILE A 44 15.15 20.75 -11.15
CA ILE A 44 13.82 21.33 -10.93
C ILE A 44 13.89 22.27 -9.72
N LYS A 45 13.31 23.46 -9.85
CA LYS A 45 13.18 24.45 -8.78
C LYS A 45 11.71 24.74 -8.53
N LEU A 46 11.24 24.35 -7.35
CA LEU A 46 9.87 24.61 -6.87
C LEU A 46 9.86 25.91 -6.08
N VAL A 47 9.23 26.95 -6.63
CA VAL A 47 9.13 28.27 -6.01
C VAL A 47 7.76 28.37 -5.33
N ASN A 48 7.76 28.82 -4.06
CA ASN A 48 6.55 28.98 -3.25
C ASN A 48 5.67 27.73 -3.25
N VAL A 49 6.25 26.59 -2.89
CA VAL A 49 5.55 25.30 -2.79
C VAL A 49 4.83 24.92 -4.10
N GLY A 50 5.52 25.11 -5.24
CA GLY A 50 5.00 24.73 -6.55
C GLY A 50 4.14 25.79 -7.25
N SER A 51 3.95 26.98 -6.67
CA SER A 51 3.28 28.12 -7.35
C SER A 51 3.96 28.47 -8.67
N GLN A 52 5.28 28.29 -8.74
CA GLN A 52 6.04 28.32 -9.98
C GLN A 52 7.04 27.17 -9.98
N VAL A 53 7.20 26.54 -11.15
CA VAL A 53 8.12 25.42 -11.37
C VAL A 53 9.06 25.80 -12.49
N VAL A 54 10.37 25.80 -12.22
CA VAL A 54 11.42 25.98 -13.22
C VAL A 54 12.08 24.63 -13.46
N ILE A 55 12.14 24.20 -14.72
CA ILE A 55 12.67 22.90 -15.12
C ILE A 55 13.79 23.16 -16.12
N ASN A 56 14.96 22.58 -15.90
CA ASN A 56 16.12 22.75 -16.78
C ASN A 56 16.74 21.40 -17.14
N MET A 57 17.10 21.24 -18.42
CA MET A 57 17.89 20.12 -18.95
C MET A 57 17.42 18.71 -18.51
N ILE A 58 16.12 18.43 -18.59
CA ILE A 58 15.59 17.06 -18.37
C ILE A 58 15.91 16.20 -19.59
N GLN A 59 16.74 15.18 -19.40
CA GLN A 59 17.35 14.38 -20.47
C GLN A 59 16.80 12.95 -20.58
N GLY A 60 15.98 12.51 -19.63
CA GLY A 60 15.52 11.11 -19.61
C GLY A 60 14.18 10.88 -18.94
N TYR A 61 13.67 9.65 -19.12
CA TYR A 61 12.37 9.22 -18.61
C TYR A 61 12.26 9.34 -17.09
N LEU A 62 13.24 8.84 -16.33
CA LEU A 62 13.16 8.91 -14.86
C LEU A 62 13.08 10.35 -14.36
N GLN A 63 13.89 11.24 -14.95
CA GLN A 63 13.89 12.66 -14.59
C GLN A 63 12.54 13.32 -14.91
N SER A 64 11.94 13.01 -16.06
CA SER A 64 10.62 13.54 -16.40
C SER A 64 9.51 13.01 -15.47
N ARG A 65 9.60 11.74 -15.03
CA ARG A 65 8.69 11.18 -14.03
C ARG A 65 8.85 11.84 -12.66
N ILE A 66 10.07 12.14 -12.23
CA ILE A 66 10.34 12.87 -10.98
C ILE A 66 9.72 14.27 -11.04
N VAL A 67 9.96 15.00 -12.13
CA VAL A 67 9.37 16.33 -12.36
C VAL A 67 7.85 16.25 -12.31
N TYR A 68 7.26 15.32 -13.06
CA TYR A 68 5.81 15.11 -13.06
C TYR A 68 5.29 14.82 -11.65
N TYR A 69 5.91 13.93 -10.90
CA TYR A 69 5.51 13.63 -9.53
C TYR A 69 5.53 14.88 -8.64
N LEU A 70 6.65 15.60 -8.61
CA LEU A 70 6.83 16.80 -7.78
C LEU A 70 5.82 17.91 -8.10
N MET A 71 5.42 18.04 -9.38
CA MET A 71 4.41 19.01 -9.80
C MET A 71 2.99 18.67 -9.34
N ASN A 72 2.73 17.42 -8.94
CA ASN A 72 1.42 16.95 -8.51
C ASN A 72 1.27 16.90 -6.98
N LEU A 73 2.36 17.14 -6.22
CA LEU A 73 2.32 17.14 -4.77
C LEU A 73 1.73 18.43 -4.20
N HIS A 74 1.15 18.31 -3.01
CA HIS A 74 0.75 19.47 -2.21
C HIS A 74 1.00 19.24 -0.71
N ILE A 75 1.06 20.33 0.06
CA ILE A 75 1.29 20.28 1.51
C ILE A 75 0.03 20.52 2.36
N LEU A 76 -1.13 20.72 1.71
CA LEU A 76 -2.38 20.91 2.43
C LEU A 76 -2.71 19.67 3.29
N PRO A 77 -3.07 19.86 4.57
CA PRO A 77 -3.55 18.77 5.42
C PRO A 77 -4.75 18.09 4.77
N ARG A 78 -4.73 16.75 4.71
CA ARG A 78 -5.80 15.94 4.13
C ARG A 78 -5.96 14.61 4.87
N SER A 79 -7.16 14.03 4.76
CA SER A 79 -7.46 12.68 5.23
C SER A 79 -7.73 11.75 4.06
N ILE A 80 -7.01 10.63 4.01
CA ILE A 80 -7.23 9.57 3.03
C ILE A 80 -7.88 8.41 3.77
N PHE A 81 -9.13 8.11 3.46
CA PHE A 81 -9.87 7.01 4.05
C PHE A 81 -9.84 5.80 3.13
N PHE A 82 -9.52 4.62 3.67
CA PHE A 82 -9.69 3.35 2.99
C PHE A 82 -10.80 2.56 3.63
N SER A 83 -11.61 1.94 2.78
CA SER A 83 -12.52 0.88 3.17
C SER A 83 -12.49 -0.17 2.08
N ARG A 84 -12.49 -1.45 2.44
CA ARG A 84 -12.93 -2.46 1.47
C ARG A 84 -14.42 -2.25 1.18
N HIS A 85 -14.91 -2.81 0.09
CA HIS A 85 -16.36 -3.04 -0.03
C HIS A 85 -16.89 -3.79 1.21
N GLY A 86 -18.18 -3.64 1.50
CA GLY A 86 -18.86 -4.48 2.48
C GLY A 86 -18.70 -5.97 2.14
N GLU A 87 -18.83 -6.85 3.12
CA GLU A 87 -18.73 -8.30 2.90
C GLU A 87 -19.61 -8.74 1.71
N SER A 88 -19.04 -9.48 0.77
CA SER A 88 -19.74 -9.97 -0.42
C SER A 88 -20.21 -11.42 -0.26
N ILE A 89 -21.09 -11.87 -1.15
CA ILE A 89 -21.49 -13.28 -1.22
C ILE A 89 -20.27 -14.18 -1.46
N PHE A 90 -19.34 -13.80 -2.34
CA PHE A 90 -18.12 -14.58 -2.56
C PHE A 90 -17.21 -14.61 -1.33
N ASN A 91 -17.17 -13.56 -0.50
CA ASN A 91 -16.44 -13.63 0.76
C ASN A 91 -17.02 -14.72 1.68
N LEU A 92 -18.34 -14.80 1.81
CA LEU A 92 -19.00 -15.86 2.61
C LEU A 92 -18.70 -17.27 2.08
N MET A 93 -18.54 -17.40 0.76
CA MET A 93 -18.22 -18.68 0.10
C MET A 93 -16.72 -18.99 0.06
N GLY A 94 -15.85 -18.12 0.58
CA GLY A 94 -14.39 -18.29 0.48
C GLY A 94 -13.82 -18.14 -0.94
N LYS A 95 -14.58 -17.58 -1.87
CA LYS A 95 -14.21 -17.44 -3.29
C LYS A 95 -13.43 -16.16 -3.54
N ILE A 96 -12.42 -16.23 -4.41
CA ILE A 96 -11.64 -15.07 -4.85
C ILE A 96 -12.21 -14.45 -6.12
N GLY A 97 -11.95 -13.14 -6.30
CA GLY A 97 -12.32 -12.40 -7.50
C GLY A 97 -13.83 -12.32 -7.75
N GLY A 98 -14.25 -12.45 -9.00
CA GLY A 98 -15.63 -12.33 -9.47
C GLY A 98 -16.25 -10.95 -9.26
N ASP A 99 -17.57 -10.87 -9.48
CA ASP A 99 -18.37 -9.64 -9.34
C ASP A 99 -19.69 -9.88 -8.58
N SER A 100 -19.59 -10.56 -7.44
CA SER A 100 -20.75 -10.87 -6.59
C SER A 100 -21.29 -9.65 -5.85
N ASP A 101 -22.59 -9.64 -5.55
CA ASP A 101 -23.24 -8.64 -4.71
C ASP A 101 -22.77 -8.66 -3.24
N LEU A 102 -23.11 -7.62 -2.50
CA LEU A 102 -22.98 -7.56 -1.04
C LEU A 102 -23.83 -8.63 -0.33
N SER A 103 -23.29 -9.21 0.72
CA SER A 103 -24.02 -10.02 1.70
C SER A 103 -24.98 -9.14 2.50
N PRO A 104 -25.93 -9.73 3.26
CA PRO A 104 -26.75 -8.98 4.20
C PRO A 104 -25.93 -8.17 5.22
N ARG A 105 -24.78 -8.69 5.68
CA ARG A 105 -23.86 -7.96 6.56
C ARG A 105 -23.12 -6.85 5.81
N GLY A 106 -22.71 -7.10 4.57
CA GLY A 106 -22.12 -6.07 3.71
C GLY A 106 -23.06 -4.89 3.46
N ARG A 107 -24.36 -5.14 3.26
CA ARG A 107 -25.38 -4.08 3.14
C ARG A 107 -25.56 -3.30 4.45
N LYS A 108 -25.56 -3.97 5.60
CA LYS A 108 -25.57 -3.29 6.91
C LYS A 108 -24.36 -2.36 7.06
N TYR A 109 -23.18 -2.82 6.64
CA TYR A 109 -21.96 -2.00 6.65
C TYR A 109 -22.08 -0.78 5.71
N ALA A 110 -22.54 -0.99 4.48
CA ALA A 110 -22.78 0.10 3.52
C ALA A 110 -23.72 1.19 4.10
N ASN A 111 -24.78 0.77 4.81
CA ASN A 111 -25.71 1.70 5.44
C ASN A 111 -25.13 2.44 6.66
N ALA A 112 -24.15 1.85 7.36
CA ALA A 112 -23.48 2.49 8.50
C ALA A 112 -22.37 3.46 8.06
N LEU A 113 -21.83 3.29 6.85
CA LEU A 113 -20.67 4.00 6.35
C LEU A 113 -20.83 5.55 6.30
N PRO A 114 -21.97 6.12 5.87
CA PRO A 114 -22.14 7.58 5.84
C PRO A 114 -22.01 8.23 7.22
N LYS A 115 -22.64 7.62 8.24
CA LYS A 115 -22.56 8.10 9.62
C LYS A 115 -21.12 8.06 10.12
N LEU A 116 -20.40 6.97 9.89
CA LEU A 116 -19.04 6.79 10.35
C LEU A 116 -18.04 7.76 9.68
N ILE A 117 -18.22 8.02 8.37
CA ILE A 117 -17.43 9.02 7.67
C ILE A 117 -17.69 10.42 8.24
N HIS A 118 -18.96 10.77 8.45
CA HIS A 118 -19.33 12.06 9.03
C HIS A 118 -18.76 12.24 10.46
N GLU A 119 -18.77 11.19 11.29
CA GLU A 119 -18.16 11.22 12.64
C GLU A 119 -16.66 11.55 12.65
N HIS A 120 -15.92 11.18 11.60
CA HIS A 120 -14.45 11.33 11.55
C HIS A 120 -13.94 12.41 10.59
N LEU A 121 -14.83 12.97 9.76
CA LEU A 121 -14.53 14.02 8.80
C LEU A 121 -15.33 15.32 9.06
N GLY A 122 -16.50 15.22 9.68
CA GLY A 122 -17.46 16.32 9.84
C GLY A 122 -18.09 16.70 8.50
N ASP A 123 -18.29 18.01 8.32
CA ASP A 123 -18.90 18.61 7.11
C ASP A 123 -17.87 18.94 6.02
N GLN A 124 -16.62 18.48 6.14
CA GLN A 124 -15.62 18.74 5.12
C GLN A 124 -15.95 18.03 3.80
N PRO A 125 -15.63 18.65 2.64
CA PRO A 125 -15.83 18.00 1.35
C PRO A 125 -15.01 16.71 1.26
N LEU A 126 -15.57 15.73 0.57
CA LEU A 126 -14.98 14.41 0.34
C LEU A 126 -15.32 13.96 -1.08
N THR A 127 -14.36 13.34 -1.76
CA THR A 127 -14.63 12.57 -2.98
C THR A 127 -14.56 11.08 -2.67
N VAL A 128 -15.49 10.30 -3.22
CA VAL A 128 -15.51 8.84 -3.06
C VAL A 128 -15.05 8.19 -4.35
N TRP A 129 -14.03 7.33 -4.27
CA TRP A 129 -13.59 6.51 -5.37
C TRP A 129 -14.01 5.06 -5.15
N THR A 130 -14.55 4.45 -6.20
CA THR A 130 -14.87 3.02 -6.23
C THR A 130 -14.16 2.36 -7.39
N SER A 131 -14.08 1.03 -7.35
CA SER A 131 -13.87 0.27 -8.58
C SER A 131 -15.14 0.22 -9.44
N THR A 132 -15.08 -0.47 -10.57
CA THR A 132 -16.24 -0.74 -11.43
C THR A 132 -17.05 -1.97 -11.00
N MET A 133 -16.62 -2.67 -9.94
CA MET A 133 -17.27 -3.89 -9.44
C MET A 133 -18.48 -3.57 -8.56
N LYS A 134 -19.54 -4.38 -8.67
CA LYS A 134 -20.84 -4.16 -8.01
C LYS A 134 -20.70 -3.91 -6.52
N ARG A 135 -19.89 -4.72 -5.83
CA ARG A 135 -19.72 -4.65 -4.37
C ARG A 135 -19.17 -3.30 -3.89
N THR A 136 -18.24 -2.66 -4.62
CA THR A 136 -17.75 -1.33 -4.23
C THR A 136 -18.80 -0.26 -4.52
N ILE A 137 -19.51 -0.38 -5.64
CA ILE A 137 -20.58 0.54 -6.04
C ILE A 137 -21.74 0.49 -5.03
N GLN A 138 -22.20 -0.70 -4.67
CA GLN A 138 -23.26 -0.92 -3.67
C GLN A 138 -22.85 -0.41 -2.29
N THR A 139 -21.57 -0.56 -1.91
CA THR A 139 -21.08 -0.03 -0.64
C THR A 139 -21.11 1.50 -0.62
N ALA A 140 -20.85 2.13 -1.76
CA ALA A 140 -20.82 3.58 -1.89
C ALA A 140 -22.21 4.23 -2.03
N GLU A 141 -23.26 3.45 -2.32
CA GLU A 141 -24.56 3.95 -2.77
C GLU A 141 -25.16 5.01 -1.85
N GLN A 142 -25.09 4.78 -0.53
CA GLN A 142 -25.69 5.64 0.50
C GLN A 142 -24.83 6.84 0.90
N LEU A 143 -23.60 6.96 0.37
CA LEU A 143 -22.72 8.08 0.70
C LEU A 143 -23.17 9.37 -0.02
N PRO A 144 -23.37 10.50 0.69
CA PRO A 144 -23.86 11.75 0.11
C PRO A 144 -22.77 12.57 -0.60
N TYR A 145 -21.75 11.91 -1.17
CA TYR A 145 -20.59 12.55 -1.77
C TYR A 145 -20.50 12.26 -3.28
N PRO A 146 -19.78 13.09 -4.06
CA PRO A 146 -19.42 12.77 -5.45
C PRO A 146 -18.68 11.43 -5.54
N LYS A 147 -19.12 10.58 -6.46
CA LYS A 147 -18.56 9.23 -6.66
C LYS A 147 -17.90 9.15 -8.02
N LEU A 148 -16.65 8.71 -8.06
CA LEU A 148 -15.89 8.47 -9.29
C LEU A 148 -15.52 6.99 -9.36
N GLN A 149 -15.81 6.36 -10.49
CA GLN A 149 -15.47 4.96 -10.72
C GLN A 149 -14.15 4.87 -11.48
N TRP A 150 -13.23 4.06 -10.97
CA TRP A 150 -11.92 3.85 -11.57
C TRP A 150 -11.74 2.38 -11.88
N LYS A 151 -11.63 2.04 -13.16
CA LYS A 151 -11.31 0.66 -13.57
C LYS A 151 -9.97 0.18 -12.99
N ALA A 152 -9.01 1.09 -12.86
CA ALA A 152 -7.73 0.83 -12.21
C ALA A 152 -7.84 0.45 -10.72
N LEU A 153 -9.01 0.62 -10.08
CA LEU A 153 -9.27 0.15 -8.71
C LEU A 153 -9.93 -1.24 -8.66
N ASP A 154 -10.20 -1.90 -9.79
CA ASP A 154 -10.77 -3.25 -9.79
C ASP A 154 -9.84 -4.23 -9.09
N GLU A 155 -10.40 -5.25 -8.43
CA GLU A 155 -9.59 -6.26 -7.72
C GLU A 155 -8.57 -6.92 -8.65
N LEU A 156 -7.49 -7.43 -8.07
CA LEU A 156 -6.49 -8.23 -8.77
C LEU A 156 -7.18 -9.37 -9.55
N ASP A 157 -6.92 -9.43 -10.85
CA ASP A 157 -7.50 -10.44 -11.73
C ASP A 157 -6.87 -11.82 -11.46
N ALA A 158 -7.69 -12.77 -10.98
CA ALA A 158 -7.27 -14.13 -10.70
C ALA A 158 -7.26 -15.04 -11.96
N GLY A 159 -7.61 -14.50 -13.14
CA GLY A 159 -7.61 -15.20 -14.42
C GLY A 159 -8.44 -16.48 -14.36
N VAL A 160 -7.83 -17.62 -14.71
CA VAL A 160 -8.49 -18.94 -14.66
C VAL A 160 -8.93 -19.38 -13.25
N CYS A 161 -8.45 -18.72 -12.20
CA CYS A 161 -8.80 -19.00 -10.81
C CYS A 161 -9.95 -18.11 -10.29
N ASP A 162 -10.55 -17.28 -11.14
CA ASP A 162 -11.66 -16.41 -10.75
C ASP A 162 -12.89 -17.21 -10.29
N GLY A 163 -13.47 -16.83 -9.15
CA GLY A 163 -14.62 -17.53 -8.56
C GLY A 163 -14.33 -18.89 -7.91
N MET A 164 -13.05 -19.24 -7.73
CA MET A 164 -12.61 -20.43 -6.98
C MET A 164 -12.27 -20.09 -5.53
N THR A 165 -12.37 -21.09 -4.67
CA THR A 165 -11.79 -21.10 -3.31
C THR A 165 -10.30 -21.41 -3.36
N TYR A 166 -9.57 -21.16 -2.27
CA TYR A 166 -8.15 -21.51 -2.21
C TYR A 166 -7.93 -23.03 -2.25
N GLU A 167 -8.83 -23.79 -1.65
CA GLU A 167 -8.84 -25.25 -1.64
C GLU A 167 -9.03 -25.81 -3.06
N GLU A 168 -9.98 -25.28 -3.83
CA GLU A 168 -10.18 -25.66 -5.24
C GLU A 168 -8.95 -25.33 -6.10
N ILE A 169 -8.26 -24.22 -5.82
CA ILE A 169 -7.01 -23.85 -6.53
C ILE A 169 -5.89 -24.81 -6.17
N GLU A 170 -5.75 -25.19 -4.90
CA GLU A 170 -4.73 -26.15 -4.44
C GLU A 170 -4.93 -27.53 -5.10
N GLU A 171 -6.17 -27.99 -5.21
CA GLU A 171 -6.49 -29.27 -5.84
C GLU A 171 -6.30 -29.23 -7.37
N LYS A 172 -6.79 -28.18 -8.04
CA LYS A 172 -6.80 -28.09 -9.51
C LYS A 172 -5.49 -27.60 -10.11
N TYR A 173 -4.79 -26.72 -9.39
CA TYR A 173 -3.56 -26.07 -9.83
C TYR A 173 -2.49 -26.07 -8.71
N PRO A 174 -2.02 -27.24 -8.24
CA PRO A 174 -1.13 -27.35 -7.08
C PRO A 174 0.20 -26.63 -7.27
N GLU A 175 0.75 -26.63 -8.49
CA GLU A 175 1.99 -25.91 -8.82
C GLU A 175 1.79 -24.39 -8.73
N ASP A 176 0.67 -23.87 -9.23
CA ASP A 176 0.33 -22.45 -9.16
C ASP A 176 0.13 -22.00 -7.70
N TYR A 177 -0.55 -22.82 -6.90
CA TYR A 177 -0.71 -22.58 -5.47
C TYR A 177 0.65 -22.47 -4.76
N ALA A 178 1.57 -23.41 -5.02
CA ALA A 178 2.90 -23.41 -4.45
C ALA A 178 3.76 -22.22 -4.92
N ASN A 179 3.76 -21.92 -6.22
CA ASN A 179 4.52 -20.80 -6.81
C ASN A 179 4.05 -19.46 -6.25
N ARG A 180 2.74 -19.31 -6.04
CA ARG A 180 2.16 -18.11 -5.42
C ARG A 180 2.58 -17.94 -3.96
N ASP A 181 2.75 -19.03 -3.24
CA ASP A 181 3.20 -19.00 -1.84
C ASP A 181 4.70 -18.68 -1.72
N ASP A 182 5.50 -19.10 -2.69
CA ASP A 182 6.94 -18.83 -2.77
C ASP A 182 7.24 -17.35 -3.08
N ASP A 183 6.63 -16.81 -4.15
CA ASP A 183 6.78 -15.40 -4.53
C ASP A 183 5.45 -14.75 -4.88
N LYS A 184 4.68 -14.43 -3.84
CA LYS A 184 3.34 -13.84 -3.99
C LYS A 184 3.33 -12.47 -4.67
N PHE A 185 4.45 -11.73 -4.65
CA PHE A 185 4.50 -10.40 -5.26
C PHE A 185 4.63 -10.50 -6.78
N ASN A 186 5.53 -11.37 -7.27
CA ASN A 186 5.77 -11.53 -8.71
C ASN A 186 4.93 -12.63 -9.36
N TYR A 187 4.35 -13.56 -8.59
CA TYR A 187 3.46 -14.58 -9.14
C TYR A 187 2.28 -13.94 -9.86
N ARG A 188 2.11 -14.32 -11.13
CA ARG A 188 1.02 -13.87 -12.00
C ARG A 188 0.08 -15.04 -12.25
N TYR A 189 -1.20 -14.86 -11.94
CA TYR A 189 -2.20 -15.85 -12.31
C TYR A 189 -2.25 -16.07 -13.82
N ARG A 190 -2.54 -17.31 -14.25
CA ARG A 190 -2.71 -17.62 -15.68
C ARG A 190 -3.89 -16.82 -16.25
N GLY A 191 -3.61 -15.96 -17.22
CA GLY A 191 -4.61 -15.06 -17.81
C GLY A 191 -5.05 -13.92 -16.88
N GLY A 192 -4.33 -13.66 -15.78
CA GLY A 192 -4.64 -12.62 -14.81
C GLY A 192 -3.43 -11.75 -14.46
N GLU A 193 -3.41 -11.28 -13.21
CA GLU A 193 -2.45 -10.30 -12.70
C GLU A 193 -1.56 -10.85 -11.58
N SER A 194 -0.41 -10.20 -11.39
CA SER A 194 0.42 -10.24 -10.19
C SER A 194 0.24 -8.97 -9.36
N TYR A 195 0.72 -8.94 -8.11
CA TYR A 195 0.78 -7.69 -7.34
C TYR A 195 1.67 -6.63 -8.03
N ARG A 196 2.75 -7.07 -8.71
CA ARG A 196 3.57 -6.18 -9.54
C ARG A 196 2.77 -5.48 -10.64
N ASP A 197 1.86 -6.21 -11.30
CA ASP A 197 1.00 -5.61 -12.34
C ASP A 197 0.01 -4.62 -11.76
N VAL A 198 -0.57 -4.96 -10.60
CA VAL A 198 -1.45 -4.06 -9.85
C VAL A 198 -0.73 -2.77 -9.49
N VAL A 199 0.51 -2.85 -8.99
CA VAL A 199 1.32 -1.66 -8.66
C VAL A 199 1.53 -0.78 -9.89
N LEU A 200 1.84 -1.36 -11.04
CA LEU A 200 2.03 -0.61 -12.28
C LEU A 200 0.75 0.09 -12.74
N ARG A 201 -0.41 -0.60 -12.74
CA ARG A 201 -1.68 0.03 -13.16
C ARG A 201 -2.24 1.03 -12.15
N LEU A 202 -1.83 0.95 -10.89
CA LEU A 202 -2.22 1.92 -9.86
C LEU A 202 -1.41 3.20 -9.91
N GLU A 203 -0.34 3.28 -10.71
CA GLU A 203 0.48 4.49 -10.80
C GLU A 203 -0.36 5.76 -11.08
N PRO A 204 -1.29 5.80 -12.07
CA PRO A 204 -2.13 6.98 -12.29
C PRO A 204 -3.07 7.29 -11.12
N VAL A 205 -3.54 6.26 -10.40
CA VAL A 205 -4.38 6.41 -9.21
C VAL A 205 -3.58 7.08 -8.09
N ILE A 206 -2.33 6.66 -7.85
CA ILE A 206 -1.45 7.29 -6.87
C ILE A 206 -1.19 8.75 -7.20
N MET A 207 -0.92 9.08 -8.47
CA MET A 207 -0.70 10.46 -8.90
C MET A 207 -1.91 11.34 -8.63
N GLU A 208 -3.11 10.85 -8.90
CA GLU A 208 -4.32 11.60 -8.62
C GLU A 208 -4.58 11.69 -7.10
N LEU A 209 -4.30 10.63 -6.32
CA LEU A 209 -4.40 10.67 -4.85
C LEU A 209 -3.50 11.75 -4.24
N GLU A 210 -2.30 11.95 -4.79
CA GLU A 210 -1.39 13.00 -4.31
C GLU A 210 -1.89 14.43 -4.58
N ARG A 211 -2.77 14.61 -5.59
CA ARG A 211 -3.40 15.90 -5.91
C ARG A 211 -4.66 16.18 -5.11
N GLN A 212 -5.36 15.14 -4.67
CA GLN A 212 -6.65 15.24 -4.00
C GLN A 212 -6.49 15.61 -2.52
N GLN A 213 -7.50 16.30 -1.97
CA GLN A 213 -7.58 16.55 -0.52
C GLN A 213 -8.21 15.35 0.19
N ASN A 214 -9.35 15.52 0.85
CA ASN A 214 -10.05 14.45 1.53
C ASN A 214 -10.64 13.48 0.50
N ILE A 215 -10.33 12.21 0.66
CA ILE A 215 -10.78 11.16 -0.26
C ILE A 215 -11.13 9.88 0.49
N LEU A 216 -12.17 9.18 0.06
CA LEU A 216 -12.51 7.83 0.51
C LEU A 216 -12.38 6.85 -0.66
N ILE A 217 -11.50 5.87 -0.54
CA ILE A 217 -11.36 4.78 -1.49
C ILE A 217 -12.11 3.57 -0.97
N ILE A 218 -13.17 3.17 -1.68
CA ILE A 218 -13.87 1.91 -1.48
C ILE A 218 -13.33 0.90 -2.48
N GLY A 219 -12.35 0.12 -2.03
CA GLY A 219 -11.58 -0.78 -2.89
C GLY A 219 -11.70 -2.26 -2.48
N HIS A 220 -10.68 -3.02 -2.87
CA HIS A 220 -10.59 -4.45 -2.61
C HIS A 220 -9.32 -4.80 -1.85
N GLN A 221 -9.15 -6.06 -1.48
CA GLN A 221 -8.09 -6.45 -0.57
C GLN A 221 -6.70 -6.26 -1.19
N ALA A 222 -6.46 -6.73 -2.42
CA ALA A 222 -5.13 -6.60 -3.03
C ALA A 222 -4.81 -5.14 -3.39
N ILE A 223 -5.83 -4.42 -3.87
CA ILE A 223 -5.71 -3.02 -4.30
C ILE A 223 -5.35 -2.10 -3.14
N LEU A 224 -6.09 -2.21 -2.03
CA LEU A 224 -5.82 -1.38 -0.86
C LEU A 224 -4.49 -1.73 -0.19
N ARG A 225 -4.00 -2.97 -0.30
CA ARG A 225 -2.63 -3.31 0.13
C ARG A 225 -1.58 -2.51 -0.66
N CYS A 226 -1.71 -2.44 -1.98
CA CYS A 226 -0.77 -1.70 -2.82
C CYS A 226 -0.74 -0.20 -2.47
N ILE A 227 -1.92 0.42 -2.35
CA ILE A 227 -2.02 1.84 -2.01
C ILE A 227 -1.54 2.10 -0.57
N TYR A 228 -1.88 1.21 0.37
CA TYR A 228 -1.41 1.31 1.75
C TYR A 228 0.12 1.21 1.84
N ALA A 229 0.72 0.27 1.11
CA ALA A 229 2.17 0.06 1.07
C ALA A 229 2.91 1.29 0.54
N TYR A 230 2.33 2.01 -0.44
CA TYR A 230 2.87 3.28 -0.92
C TYR A 230 2.96 4.33 0.20
N PHE A 231 1.87 4.55 0.96
CA PHE A 231 1.88 5.55 2.04
C PHE A 231 2.72 5.19 3.27
N HIS A 232 2.99 3.90 3.49
CA HIS A 232 3.79 3.41 4.61
C HIS A 232 5.22 3.00 4.22
N ASN A 233 5.58 3.13 2.94
CA ASN A 233 6.87 2.71 2.40
C ASN A 233 7.20 1.23 2.73
N ASN A 234 6.20 0.35 2.63
CA ASN A 234 6.40 -1.09 2.87
C ASN A 234 7.14 -1.74 1.69
N PRO A 235 8.06 -2.68 1.95
CA PRO A 235 8.75 -3.42 0.90
C PRO A 235 7.82 -4.40 0.17
N HIS A 236 8.21 -4.77 -1.05
CA HIS A 236 7.40 -5.60 -1.95
C HIS A 236 7.08 -7.00 -1.39
N ASP A 237 7.94 -7.57 -0.56
CA ASP A 237 7.79 -8.90 0.03
C ASP A 237 6.83 -8.94 1.23
N GLU A 238 6.51 -7.79 1.81
CA GLU A 238 5.50 -7.59 2.85
C GLU A 238 4.14 -7.18 2.27
N LEU A 239 4.13 -6.41 1.17
CA LEU A 239 2.94 -5.81 0.58
C LEU A 239 1.76 -6.80 0.39
N PRO A 240 1.95 -8.00 -0.20
CA PRO A 240 0.86 -8.97 -0.40
C PRO A 240 0.24 -9.54 0.88
N TYR A 241 0.83 -9.25 2.04
CA TYR A 241 0.47 -9.79 3.34
C TYR A 241 -0.04 -8.71 4.32
N ILE A 242 -0.10 -7.44 3.92
CA ILE A 242 -0.66 -6.39 4.76
C ILE A 242 -2.13 -6.70 5.11
N LYS A 243 -2.51 -6.56 6.38
CA LYS A 243 -3.88 -6.86 6.83
C LYS A 243 -4.81 -5.66 6.59
N ILE A 244 -5.72 -5.81 5.62
CA ILE A 244 -6.81 -4.86 5.33
C ILE A 244 -8.14 -5.58 5.59
N PRO A 245 -8.70 -5.50 6.82
CA PRO A 245 -9.90 -6.24 7.19
C PRO A 245 -11.18 -5.68 6.52
N LEU A 246 -12.21 -6.52 6.41
CA LEU A 246 -13.57 -6.06 6.07
C LEU A 246 -14.15 -5.21 7.22
N HIS A 247 -15.14 -4.38 6.87
CA HIS A 247 -15.92 -3.56 7.80
C HIS A 247 -15.08 -2.69 8.75
N THR A 248 -13.96 -2.19 8.24
CA THR A 248 -13.03 -1.33 8.99
C THR A 248 -12.62 -0.17 8.08
N ILE A 249 -12.77 1.05 8.57
CA ILE A 249 -12.20 2.23 7.92
C ILE A 249 -10.78 2.42 8.42
N ILE A 250 -9.84 2.63 7.51
CA ILE A 250 -8.47 3.02 7.82
C ILE A 250 -8.32 4.48 7.40
N LYS A 251 -8.16 5.40 8.36
CA LYS A 251 -7.87 6.80 8.10
C LYS A 251 -6.37 7.01 8.11
N LEU A 252 -5.85 7.50 6.99
CA LEU A 252 -4.48 7.91 6.81
C LEU A 252 -4.37 9.43 6.84
N THR A 253 -3.36 9.93 7.51
CA THR A 253 -3.01 11.36 7.56
C THR A 253 -1.54 11.51 7.20
N PRO A 254 -1.23 11.92 5.96
CA PRO A 254 0.14 12.16 5.53
C PRO A 254 0.82 13.23 6.41
N LYS A 255 2.06 12.95 6.81
CA LYS A 255 2.93 13.83 7.59
C LYS A 255 4.26 13.99 6.84
N ALA A 256 5.09 14.95 7.27
CA ALA A 256 6.37 15.23 6.61
C ALA A 256 7.33 14.03 6.53
N TYR A 257 7.28 13.10 7.49
CA TYR A 257 8.16 11.92 7.56
C TYR A 257 7.40 10.60 7.70
N GLY A 258 6.22 10.50 7.09
CA GLY A 258 5.45 9.25 7.08
C GLY A 258 3.95 9.49 7.03
N CYS A 259 3.18 8.48 7.43
CA CYS A 259 1.74 8.54 7.43
C CYS A 259 1.21 8.05 8.79
N ALA A 260 0.39 8.86 9.45
CA ALA A 260 -0.32 8.40 10.64
C ALA A 260 -1.55 7.59 10.23
N GLU A 261 -1.80 6.49 10.92
CA GLU A 261 -2.99 5.66 10.71
C GLU A 261 -3.88 5.58 11.94
N ILE A 262 -5.19 5.53 11.70
CA ILE A 262 -6.21 5.20 12.71
C ILE A 262 -7.20 4.24 12.08
N LYS A 263 -7.59 3.17 12.79
CA LYS A 263 -8.50 2.14 12.31
C LYS A 263 -9.81 2.18 13.10
N TYR A 264 -10.92 2.32 12.40
CA TYR A 264 -12.27 2.34 12.95
C TYR A 264 -13.01 1.08 12.53
N LYS A 265 -13.04 0.08 13.41
CA LYS A 265 -13.78 -1.17 13.19
C LYS A 265 -15.25 -0.95 13.52
N VAL A 266 -16.13 -1.33 12.60
CA VAL A 266 -17.58 -1.25 12.83
C VAL A 266 -18.05 -2.50 13.57
N ASP A 267 -19.04 -2.33 14.44
CA ASP A 267 -19.71 -3.43 15.16
C ASP A 267 -20.65 -4.22 14.24
N ILE A 268 -20.08 -4.76 13.16
CA ILE A 268 -20.74 -5.62 12.17
C ILE A 268 -19.74 -6.68 11.77
N ASP A 269 -20.02 -7.93 12.14
CA ASP A 269 -19.13 -9.05 11.81
C ASP A 269 -18.91 -9.22 10.30
N ALA A 270 -17.73 -9.73 9.96
CA ALA A 270 -17.37 -10.18 8.63
C ALA A 270 -16.42 -11.36 8.72
N VAL A 271 -16.39 -12.19 7.68
CA VAL A 271 -15.37 -13.25 7.55
C VAL A 271 -13.95 -12.66 7.46
N ASP A 272 -12.95 -13.37 8.00
CA ASP A 272 -11.55 -13.02 7.77
C ASP A 272 -11.07 -13.64 6.44
N THR A 273 -10.64 -12.78 5.51
CA THR A 273 -10.13 -13.19 4.19
C THR A 273 -8.61 -13.09 4.11
N HIS A 274 -7.93 -12.86 5.24
CA HIS A 274 -6.49 -12.74 5.30
C HIS A 274 -5.82 -14.11 5.44
N ARG A 275 -4.99 -14.47 4.46
CA ARG A 275 -4.08 -15.62 4.52
C ARG A 275 -2.67 -15.14 4.88
N PRO A 276 -2.08 -15.60 6.01
CA PRO A 276 -0.75 -15.19 6.44
C PRO A 276 0.34 -15.70 5.48
N LYS A 277 1.54 -15.11 5.58
CA LYS A 277 2.72 -15.59 4.84
C LYS A 277 3.06 -17.01 5.31
N PRO A 278 3.18 -18.00 4.40
CA PRO A 278 3.65 -19.32 4.77
C PRO A 278 5.00 -19.24 5.48
N GLN A 279 5.20 -20.04 6.53
CA GLN A 279 6.53 -20.14 7.12
C GLN A 279 7.46 -20.90 6.15
N PRO A 280 8.72 -20.49 6.02
CA PRO A 280 9.69 -21.22 5.22
C PRO A 280 9.76 -22.66 5.73
N LYS A 281 9.53 -23.64 4.85
CA LYS A 281 9.70 -25.05 5.20
C LYS A 281 11.15 -25.24 5.65
N SER A 282 11.36 -25.58 6.92
CA SER A 282 12.69 -25.93 7.44
C SER A 282 13.31 -26.94 6.48
N ALA A 283 14.50 -26.61 5.94
CA ALA A 283 15.21 -27.47 5.02
C ALA A 283 15.24 -28.89 5.59
N LYS A 284 14.63 -29.84 4.87
CA LYS A 284 14.72 -31.26 5.21
C LYS A 284 16.19 -31.58 5.41
N GLN A 285 16.55 -32.09 6.59
CA GLN A 285 17.88 -32.65 6.83
C GLN A 285 18.19 -33.61 5.69
N VAL A 286 19.17 -33.25 4.88
CA VAL A 286 19.83 -34.20 3.98
C VAL A 286 20.46 -35.24 4.90
N VAL A 287 19.78 -36.37 5.06
CA VAL A 287 20.35 -37.55 5.70
C VAL A 287 21.48 -38.01 4.78
N ASN A 288 22.69 -37.54 5.07
CA ASN A 288 23.91 -38.05 4.49
C ASN A 288 24.10 -39.50 4.96
N GLY A 289 23.50 -40.43 4.22
CA GLY A 289 23.86 -41.85 4.26
C GLY A 289 25.26 -42.04 3.68
N ARG A 290 26.30 -41.73 4.46
CA ARG A 290 27.64 -42.28 4.22
C ARG A 290 27.75 -43.58 4.99
N SER A 291 27.52 -44.68 4.27
CA SER A 291 27.93 -46.03 4.66
C SER A 291 29.46 -46.04 4.82
N SER A 292 29.91 -46.16 6.07
CA SER A 292 31.30 -46.45 6.40
C SER A 292 31.60 -47.92 6.09
N ILE A 293 32.29 -48.18 4.98
CA ILE A 293 32.96 -49.45 4.74
C ILE A 293 34.19 -49.47 5.65
N ALA A 294 34.16 -50.34 6.65
CA ALA A 294 35.28 -50.63 7.53
C ALA A 294 36.37 -51.40 6.75
N SER A 295 37.53 -50.79 6.56
CA SER A 295 38.76 -51.50 6.20
C SER A 295 39.46 -51.94 7.49
N SER A 296 39.45 -53.25 7.71
CA SER A 296 40.26 -53.93 8.72
C SER A 296 41.68 -54.09 8.18
N ASN A 297 42.68 -53.70 8.99
CA ASN A 297 44.05 -54.14 8.81
C ASN A 297 44.68 -54.36 10.20
N PRO A 298 45.03 -55.60 10.58
CA PRO A 298 45.74 -55.84 11.83
C PRO A 298 47.25 -55.67 11.61
N LEU A 299 47.85 -54.84 12.45
CA LEU A 299 49.29 -54.81 12.68
C LEU A 299 49.68 -56.05 13.49
N THR A 300 50.54 -56.89 12.93
CA THR A 300 51.36 -57.82 13.72
C THR A 300 52.83 -57.60 13.38
N ASN A 301 53.59 -57.41 14.45
CA ASN A 301 54.98 -57.02 14.52
C ASN A 301 55.75 -58.20 15.14
N VAL A 302 56.66 -58.87 14.42
CA VAL A 302 57.74 -59.76 14.94
C VAL A 302 58.79 -59.87 13.83
N ALA A 303 59.93 -59.18 13.91
CA ALA A 303 61.22 -59.56 14.51
C ALA A 303 61.99 -60.68 13.78
N SER A 304 63.25 -60.37 13.46
CA SER A 304 64.35 -61.17 12.86
C SER A 304 64.26 -61.51 11.37
#